data_AF-A0A1B6EZP7-F1
#
_entry.id   AF-A0A1B6EZP7-F1
#
_cell.length_a   1.000
_cell.length_b   1.000
_cell.length_c   1.000
_cell.angle_alpha   90.00
_cell.angle_beta   90.00
_cell.angle_gamma   90.00
#
_symmetry.space_group_name_H-M   'P 1'
#
loop_
_entity.id
_entity.type
_entity.pdbx_description
1 polymer ?
#
loop_
_entity_poly.entity_id
_entity_poly.type
_entity_poly.pdbx_seq_one_letter_code
_entity_poly.pdbx_strand_id
1 'polypeptide(L)'
;YAGGSVGTVTALPISGLLGSVLGWPSIFYFSGIVGLAYSAIWFAVVKDSPEDDPHISPEELKYIKESLGRERNSTNSPVNHPWMKFLTSMPVWAIVAAHFCEFWGFYTLQTQLPTFLKDVFQFELAKAGFV
;
A
#
# COMPACT_ATOMS: atom_id res chain seq x y z
N TYR A 1 1.82 6.10 -2.81
CA TYR A 1 2.57 6.24 -1.54
C TYR A 1 1.96 7.19 -0.52
N ALA A 2 1.16 8.22 -0.88
CA ALA A 2 0.58 9.14 0.10
C ALA A 2 -0.45 8.52 1.06
N GLY A 3 -1.25 7.55 0.60
CA GLY A 3 -2.34 6.96 1.39
C GLY A 3 -1.90 6.30 2.70
N GLY A 4 -0.77 5.57 2.69
CA GLY A 4 -0.27 4.88 3.89
C GLY A 4 0.16 5.84 5.00
N SER A 5 0.84 6.93 4.64
CA SER A 5 1.28 7.96 5.59
C SER A 5 0.09 8.72 6.18
N VAL A 6 -0.88 9.10 5.36
CA VAL A 6 -2.11 9.77 5.81
C VAL A 6 -2.93 8.86 6.74
N GLY A 7 -3.04 7.58 6.40
CA GLY A 7 -3.69 6.59 7.25
C GLY A 7 -3.02 6.48 8.63
N THR A 8 -1.69 6.43 8.69
CA THR A 8 -0.96 6.32 9.96
C THR A 8 -1.13 7.57 10.83
N VAL A 9 -1.00 8.76 10.24
CA VAL A 9 -1.15 10.05 10.95
C VAL A 9 -2.55 10.24 11.50
N THR A 10 -3.58 9.76 10.81
CA THR A 10 -4.98 9.86 11.25
C THR A 10 -5.38 8.74 12.21
N ALA A 11 -4.88 7.52 12.01
CA ALA A 11 -5.24 6.37 12.84
C ALA A 11 -4.71 6.48 14.27
N LEU A 12 -3.53 7.05 14.48
CA LEU A 12 -2.91 7.15 15.81
C LEU A 12 -3.74 8.01 16.79
N PRO A 13 -4.15 9.25 16.47
CA PRO A 13 -5.03 10.05 17.34
C PRO A 13 -6.40 9.42 17.55
N ILE A 14 -7.00 8.87 16.48
CA ILE A 14 -8.33 8.23 16.56
C ILE A 14 -8.29 7.02 17.49
N SER A 15 -7.24 6.21 17.40
CA SER A 15 -7.05 5.05 18.27
C SER A 15 -6.83 5.46 19.73
N GLY A 16 -6.08 6.53 19.99
CA GLY A 16 -5.90 7.08 21.34
C GLY A 16 -7.20 7.60 21.95
N LEU A 17 -8.02 8.31 21.16
CA LEU A 17 -9.32 8.82 21.60
C LEU A 17 -10.30 7.66 21.87
N LEU A 18 -10.41 6.70 20.96
CA LEU A 18 -11.28 5.53 21.14
C LEU A 18 -10.84 4.67 22.33
N GLY A 19 -9.53 4.45 22.48
CA GLY A 19 -8.97 3.68 23.59
C GLY A 19 -9.24 4.30 24.97
N SER A 20 -9.21 5.64 25.07
CA SER A 20 -9.45 6.35 26.33
C SER A 20 -10.91 6.45 26.73
N VAL A 21 -11.83 6.56 25.76
CA VAL A 21 -13.27 6.75 26.03
C VAL A 21 -14.03 5.41 26.08
N LEU A 22 -13.72 4.48 25.17
CA LEU A 22 -14.50 3.26 24.92
C LEU A 22 -13.68 1.98 25.16
N GLY A 23 -12.43 2.11 25.60
CA GLY A 23 -11.51 1.00 25.83
C GLY A 23 -10.87 0.48 24.53
N TRP A 24 -9.77 -0.27 24.68
CA TRP A 24 -8.98 -0.78 23.56
C TRP A 24 -9.75 -1.63 22.52
N PRO A 25 -10.80 -2.42 22.85
CA PRO A 25 -11.50 -3.21 21.85
C PRO A 25 -12.23 -2.36 20.80
N SER A 26 -12.62 -1.13 21.16
CA SER A 26 -13.36 -0.21 20.28
C SER A 26 -12.58 0.16 19.00
N ILE A 27 -11.24 0.15 19.06
CA ILE A 27 -10.35 0.45 17.94
C ILE A 27 -10.52 -0.59 16.82
N PHE A 28 -10.68 -1.87 17.20
CA PHE A 28 -10.88 -2.97 16.25
C PHE A 28 -12.26 -2.91 15.60
N TYR A 29 -13.31 -2.62 16.39
CA TYR A 29 -14.66 -2.47 15.85
C TYR A 29 -14.77 -1.28 14.89
N PHE A 30 -14.19 -0.12 15.27
CA PHE A 30 -14.20 1.06 14.43
C PHE A 30 -13.45 0.82 13.10
N SER A 31 -12.22 0.32 13.17
CA SER A 31 -11.43 0.04 11.97
C SER A 31 -12.07 -1.03 11.08
N GLY A 32 -12.68 -2.06 11.67
CA GLY A 32 -13.45 -3.06 10.95
C GLY A 32 -14.65 -2.50 10.20
N ILE A 33 -15.46 -1.65 10.86
CA ILE A 33 -16.63 -1.01 10.23
C ILE A 33 -16.21 -0.09 9.09
N VAL A 34 -15.17 0.72 9.29
CA VAL A 34 -14.63 1.61 8.25
C VAL A 34 -14.12 0.78 7.05
N GLY A 35 -13.43 -0.33 7.30
CA GLY A 35 -12.96 -1.24 6.26
C GLY A 35 -14.09 -1.88 5.47
N LEU A 36 -15.16 -2.33 6.14
CA LEU A 36 -16.34 -2.90 5.49
C LEU A 36 -17.10 -1.86 4.65
N ALA A 37 -17.29 -0.66 5.19
CA ALA A 37 -17.93 0.44 4.47
C ALA A 37 -17.12 0.81 3.22
N TYR A 38 -15.79 0.94 3.34
CA TYR A 38 -14.91 1.20 2.21
C TYR A 38 -14.97 0.08 1.16
N SER A 39 -14.97 -1.18 1.59
CA SER A 39 -15.07 -2.33 0.69
C SER A 39 -16.39 -2.32 -0.09
N ALA A 40 -17.51 -2.02 0.58
CA ALA A 40 -18.80 -1.90 -0.08
C ALA A 40 -18.83 -0.79 -1.15
N ILE A 41 -18.24 0.37 -0.84
CA ILE A 41 -18.09 1.47 -1.82
C ILE A 41 -17.20 1.04 -2.98
N TRP A 42 -16.07 0.39 -2.70
CA TRP A 42 -15.16 -0.11 -3.71
C TRP A 42 -15.85 -1.07 -4.69
N PHE A 43 -16.61 -2.04 -4.18
CA PHE A 43 -17.37 -2.97 -5.03
C PHE A 43 -18.48 -2.28 -5.86
N ALA A 44 -19.07 -1.20 -5.34
CA ALA A 44 -20.06 -0.43 -6.08
C ALA A 44 -19.43 0.38 -7.23
N VAL A 45 -18.30 1.02 -6.96
CA VAL A 45 -17.66 2.01 -7.85
C VAL A 45 -16.69 1.38 -8.85
N VAL A 46 -15.86 0.42 -8.42
CA VAL A 46 -14.76 -0.12 -9.23
C VAL A 46 -15.25 -1.30 -10.08
N LYS A 47 -14.91 -1.28 -11.36
CA LYS A 47 -15.20 -2.34 -12.34
C LYS A 47 -13.90 -2.97 -12.86
N ASP A 48 -13.95 -4.26 -13.14
CA ASP A 48 -12.77 -5.05 -13.54
C ASP A 48 -12.31 -4.77 -14.98
N SER A 49 -13.22 -4.33 -15.84
CA SER A 49 -12.91 -3.95 -17.22
C SER A 49 -13.47 -2.57 -17.54
N PRO A 50 -12.75 -1.74 -18.31
CA PRO A 50 -13.23 -0.43 -18.74
C PRO A 50 -14.45 -0.54 -19.66
N GLU A 51 -14.72 -1.72 -20.23
CA GLU A 51 -15.90 -2.00 -21.05
C GLU A 51 -17.18 -2.21 -20.24
N ASP A 52 -17.05 -2.59 -18.97
CA ASP A 52 -18.17 -2.86 -18.05
C ASP A 52 -18.53 -1.63 -17.19
N ASP A 53 -17.83 -0.51 -17.39
CA ASP A 53 -18.08 0.73 -16.67
C ASP A 53 -19.15 1.58 -17.41
N PRO A 54 -20.31 1.84 -16.79
CA PRO A 54 -21.35 2.67 -17.40
C PRO A 54 -21.01 4.17 -17.45
N HIS A 55 -19.98 4.62 -16.73
CA HIS A 55 -19.59 6.04 -16.65
C HIS A 55 -18.43 6.41 -17.58
N ILE A 56 -17.85 5.45 -18.32
CA ILE A 56 -16.72 5.71 -19.20
C ILE A 56 -17.17 6.48 -20.45
N SER A 57 -16.38 7.49 -20.84
CA SER A 57 -16.64 8.20 -22.10
C SER A 57 -16.19 7.37 -23.30
N PRO A 58 -16.86 7.47 -24.46
CA PRO A 58 -16.45 6.76 -25.68
C PRO A 58 -15.02 7.11 -26.14
N GLU A 59 -14.60 8.35 -25.90
CA GLU A 59 -13.26 8.85 -26.23
C GLU A 59 -12.19 8.22 -25.34
N GLU A 60 -12.44 8.16 -24.02
CA GLU A 60 -11.55 7.51 -23.06
C GLU A 60 -11.45 6.00 -23.30
N LEU A 61 -12.57 5.33 -23.56
CA LEU A 61 -12.57 3.90 -23.89
C LEU A 61 -11.73 3.63 -25.14
N LYS A 62 -11.86 4.47 -26.17
CA LYS A 62 -11.06 4.36 -27.39
C LYS A 62 -9.56 4.58 -27.11
N TYR A 63 -9.22 5.62 -26.35
CA TYR A 63 -7.84 5.90 -25.94
C TYR A 63 -7.21 4.75 -25.16
N ILE A 64 -7.93 4.17 -24.19
CA ILE A 64 -7.46 3.03 -23.39
C ILE A 64 -7.23 1.81 -24.29
N LYS A 65 -8.16 1.50 -25.20
CA LYS A 65 -8.02 0.36 -26.13
C LYS A 65 -6.86 0.53 -27.10
N GLU A 66 -6.62 1.75 -27.58
CA GLU A 66 -5.52 2.03 -28.51
C GLU A 66 -4.16 2.03 -27.78
N SER A 67 -4.10 2.50 -26.54
CA SER A 67 -2.86 2.57 -25.74
C SER A 67 -2.44 1.23 -25.13
N LEU A 68 -3.38 0.34 -24.80
CA LEU A 68 -3.08 -1.00 -24.27
C LEU A 68 -2.41 -1.93 -25.30
N GLY A 69 -2.37 -1.55 -26.57
CA GLY A 69 -1.82 -2.39 -27.62
C GLY A 69 -2.65 -3.65 -27.83
N ARG A 70 -2.38 -4.35 -28.92
CA ARG A 70 -3.16 -5.47 -29.47
C ARG A 70 -3.04 -6.77 -28.65
N GLU A 71 -3.04 -6.71 -27.31
CA GLU A 71 -2.82 -7.86 -26.43
C GLU A 71 -4.10 -8.65 -26.07
N ARG A 72 -5.28 -8.06 -26.26
CA ARG A 72 -6.56 -8.76 -25.97
C ARG A 72 -7.06 -9.68 -27.08
N ASN A 73 -6.24 -9.94 -28.10
CA ASN A 73 -6.50 -10.98 -29.12
C ASN A 73 -5.88 -12.34 -28.75
N SER A 74 -5.57 -12.58 -27.47
CA SER A 74 -5.27 -13.94 -27.02
C SER A 74 -6.57 -14.72 -26.89
N THR A 75 -6.80 -15.54 -27.92
CA THR A 75 -7.51 -16.81 -27.88
C THR A 75 -7.44 -17.47 -26.49
N ASN A 76 -8.49 -18.22 -26.10
CA ASN A 76 -8.65 -19.09 -24.92
C ASN A 76 -7.53 -20.15 -24.67
N SER A 77 -6.28 -19.86 -25.01
CA SER A 77 -5.12 -20.70 -24.77
C SER A 77 -4.57 -20.38 -23.37
N PRO A 78 -4.21 -21.40 -22.57
CA PRO A 78 -3.58 -21.17 -21.27
C PRO A 78 -2.26 -20.41 -21.47
N VAL A 79 -2.14 -19.24 -20.83
CA VAL A 79 -0.92 -18.44 -20.85
C VAL A 79 0.18 -19.21 -20.13
N ASN A 80 1.20 -19.66 -20.87
CA ASN A 80 2.37 -20.30 -20.27
C ASN A 80 3.35 -19.21 -19.81
N HIS A 81 3.29 -18.85 -18.52
CA HIS A 81 4.18 -17.85 -17.93
C HIS A 81 5.62 -18.39 -17.82
N PRO A 82 6.63 -17.74 -18.43
CA PRO A 82 8.00 -18.23 -18.42
C PRO A 82 8.75 -17.86 -17.14
N TRP A 83 8.29 -18.41 -15.99
CA TRP A 83 8.82 -18.13 -14.65
C TRP A 83 10.35 -18.22 -14.57
N MET A 84 10.94 -19.25 -15.18
CA MET A 84 12.38 -19.45 -15.12
C MET A 84 13.16 -18.35 -15.84
N LYS A 85 12.65 -17.88 -17.00
CA LYS A 85 13.29 -16.78 -17.75
C LYS A 85 13.21 -15.46 -17.00
N PHE A 86 12.09 -15.22 -16.31
CA PHE A 86 11.92 -14.06 -15.44
C PHE A 86 12.93 -14.06 -14.29
N LEU A 87 13.05 -15.19 -13.58
CA LEU A 87 13.98 -15.35 -12.46
C LEU A 87 15.45 -15.33 -12.87
N THR A 88 15.79 -15.68 -14.12
CA THR A 88 17.18 -15.59 -14.61
C THR A 88 17.53 -14.22 -15.21
N SER A 89 16.60 -13.27 -15.25
CA SER A 89 16.83 -11.98 -15.90
C SER A 89 17.61 -11.02 -15.01
N MET A 90 18.65 -10.39 -15.56
CA MET A 90 19.50 -9.43 -14.86
C MET A 90 18.74 -8.18 -14.33
N PRO A 91 17.77 -7.60 -15.08
CA PRO A 91 17.01 -6.45 -14.58
C PRO A 91 16.16 -6.78 -13.35
N VAL A 92 15.59 -7.98 -13.26
CA VAL A 92 14.81 -8.41 -12.09
C VAL A 92 15.69 -8.45 -10.84
N TRP A 93 16.88 -9.05 -10.94
CA TRP A 93 17.83 -9.06 -9.82
C TRP A 93 18.34 -7.67 -9.43
N ALA A 94 18.51 -6.76 -10.39
CA ALA A 94 18.86 -5.37 -10.08
C ALA A 94 17.77 -4.68 -9.24
N ILE A 95 16.49 -4.87 -9.60
CA ILE A 95 15.35 -4.33 -8.84
C ILE A 95 15.26 -4.98 -7.45
N VAL A 96 15.43 -6.31 -7.36
CA VAL A 96 15.42 -7.04 -6.08
C VAL A 96 16.51 -6.52 -5.15
N ALA A 97 17.74 -6.36 -5.65
CA ALA A 97 18.85 -5.82 -4.87
C ALA A 97 18.62 -4.37 -4.44
N ALA A 98 18.07 -3.52 -5.33
CA ALA A 98 17.74 -2.15 -5.02
C ALA A 98 16.69 -2.06 -3.90
N HIS A 99 15.59 -2.81 -4.01
CA HIS A 99 14.57 -2.86 -2.96
C HIS A 99 15.11 -3.45 -1.66
N PHE A 100 15.93 -4.51 -1.73
CA PHE A 100 16.56 -5.07 -0.54
C PHE A 100 17.40 -4.02 0.19
N CYS A 101 18.23 -3.27 -0.53
CA CYS A 101 19.04 -2.20 0.03
C CYS A 101 18.19 -1.08 0.65
N GLU A 102 17.14 -0.66 -0.06
CA GLU A 102 16.17 0.34 0.42
C GLU A 102 15.50 -0.11 1.73
N PHE A 103 14.89 -1.29 1.73
CA PHE A 103 14.22 -1.83 2.92
C PHE A 103 15.20 -2.03 4.07
N TRP A 104 16.39 -2.60 3.81
CA TRP A 104 17.41 -2.81 4.83
C TRP A 104 17.86 -1.49 5.47
N GLY A 105 18.17 -0.48 4.64
CA GLY A 105 18.57 0.84 5.11
C GLY A 105 17.47 1.51 5.92
N PHE A 106 16.24 1.48 5.40
CA PHE A 106 15.08 2.06 6.06
C PHE A 106 14.79 1.40 7.43
N TYR A 107 14.74 0.07 7.50
CA TYR A 107 14.51 -0.66 8.75
C TYR A 107 15.66 -0.48 9.76
N THR A 108 16.91 -0.48 9.29
CA THR A 108 18.07 -0.25 10.15
C THR A 108 17.99 1.14 10.77
N LEU A 109 17.73 2.16 9.95
CA LEU A 109 17.54 3.52 10.45
C LEU A 109 16.37 3.57 11.45
N GLN A 110 15.21 3.03 11.12
CA GLN A 110 14.04 3.13 11.99
C GLN A 110 14.21 2.39 13.33
N THR A 111 14.93 1.25 13.35
CA THR A 111 15.18 0.48 14.57
C THR A 111 16.34 1.01 15.41
N GLN A 112 17.40 1.52 14.77
CA GLN A 112 18.60 2.00 15.45
C GLN A 112 18.55 3.50 15.78
N LEU A 113 17.68 4.28 15.12
CA LEU A 113 17.54 5.71 15.37
C LEU A 113 17.20 6.04 16.84
N PRO A 114 16.26 5.33 17.51
CA PRO A 114 16.02 5.56 18.93
C PRO A 114 17.26 5.24 19.79
N THR A 115 17.93 4.12 19.53
CA THR A 115 19.15 3.72 20.27
C THR A 115 20.29 4.73 20.08
N PHE A 116 20.51 5.19 18.85
CA PHE A 116 21.55 6.17 18.52
C PHE A 116 21.33 7.53 19.20
N LEU A 117 20.09 8.04 19.17
CA LEU A 117 19.73 9.29 19.87
C LEU A 117 19.87 9.17 21.39
N LYS A 118 19.57 8.00 21.94
CA LYS A 118 19.77 7.74 23.38
C LYS A 118 21.24 7.68 23.76
N ASP A 119 22.04 6.88 23.05
CA ASP A 119 23.39 6.53 23.50
C ASP A 119 24.41 7.63 23.19
N VAL A 120 24.32 8.26 22.01
CA VAL A 120 25.27 9.28 21.55
C VAL A 120 24.87 10.68 22.01
N PHE A 121 23.57 11.01 21.93
CA PHE A 121 23.07 12.34 22.28
C PHE A 121 22.51 12.43 23.71
N GLN A 122 22.53 11.32 24.48
CA GLN A 122 21.99 11.25 25.85
C GLN A 122 20.54 11.79 25.94
N PHE A 123 19.79 11.67 24.84
CA PHE A 123 18.45 12.23 24.74
C PHE A 123 17.47 11.28 25.46
N GLU A 124 16.78 11.77 26.49
CA GLU A 124 15.73 11.01 27.16
C GLU A 124 14.51 10.87 26.24
N LEU A 125 14.51 9.86 25.37
CA LEU A 125 13.38 9.54 24.49
C LEU A 125 12.04 9.38 25.22
N ALA A 126 12.08 9.06 26.51
CA ALA A 126 10.89 9.00 27.38
C ALA A 126 10.16 10.35 27.49
N LYS A 127 10.84 11.49 27.32
CA LYS A 127 10.23 12.83 27.31
C LYS A 127 9.77 13.30 25.93
N ALA A 128 10.16 12.63 24.84
CA ALA A 128 9.79 13.01 23.48
C ALA A 128 8.53 12.29 22.95
N GLY A 129 8.11 11.19 23.62
CA GLY A 129 6.93 10.40 23.26
C GLY A 129 5.62 10.82 23.94
N PHE A 130 5.71 11.67 24.97
CA PHE A 130 4.60 12.47 25.48
C PHE A 130 4.86 13.90 25.02
N VAL A 131 3.80 14.60 24.62
CA VAL A 131 3.84 16.01 24.17
C VAL A 131 4.73 16.88 25.05
#